data_AF-R6QA44-F1
#
_entry.id   AF-R6QA44-F1
#
_cell.length_a   1.000
_cell.length_b   1.000
_cell.length_c   1.000
_cell.angle_alpha   90.00
_cell.angle_beta   90.00
_cell.angle_gamma   90.00
#
_symmetry.space_group_name_H-M   'P 1'
#
loop_
_entity.id
_entity.type
_entity.pdbx_description
1 polymer ?
#
loop_
_entity_poly.entity_id
_entity_poly.type
_entity_poly.pdbx_seq_one_letter_code
_entity_poly.pdbx_strand_id
1 'polypeptide(L)'
;MEQEFELIAKTFMGLEPVLAEELTQLGANNVQIGRRMVSFTGDKEMMYRANFQLHTAIRVLKPIKHFKARSAEEVYDEVQKIKWDDILDVKKTFSVDSVVYSEEFRNSRFVTYKVKDAIVDWFREKLGTRPNISVSNPDIRLNIHIAEDKATLSLDSSGESLHRRGYRQEQVEAPLNEVLAAGMILMTGWKGECDLIDPMCGSGTIAIEAALIARNISPGVFRKEFAFEKWNDFDQELFDRIYNDDSQEREFEHHIYGYDIDMKAVNTAALNVRAAGMTKDITIAQKDFKDFEQPAEKSIIVMNPPYGERISTPNLLGTYKMIGERFKKAFAGNEAWVLSYREECFEQIGLKPSIKIPVFNGSLECEFRKYVMFDGKMKDFRSEGGIVKTDSEKREMAQKHRFKKEREFKKRITEETENEEDDIRSFKFHTNRFADFEKNREDIRRGNKTRSAGRRNDDNDDRRSGKSFKGGDRDFKRGGKDFKRGGDFKRGGDFKRGGKDFKRGGKRGFDNFGDED
;
A
#
# COMPACT_ATOMS: atom_id res chain seq x y z
N MET A 1 -6.34 -16.31 27.64
CA MET A 1 -5.77 -16.70 26.35
C MET A 1 -6.57 -15.97 25.31
N GLU A 2 -5.93 -15.07 24.56
CA GLU A 2 -6.59 -14.44 23.42
C GLU A 2 -6.94 -15.52 22.40
N GLN A 3 -8.08 -15.36 21.74
CA GLN A 3 -8.57 -16.33 20.77
C GLN A 3 -7.73 -16.22 19.50
N GLU A 4 -6.88 -17.20 19.24
CA GLU A 4 -6.20 -17.32 17.95
C GLU A 4 -7.20 -17.69 16.85
N PHE A 5 -6.98 -17.12 15.66
CA PHE A 5 -7.75 -17.41 14.46
C PHE A 5 -6.85 -17.47 13.22
N GLU A 6 -7.39 -18.05 12.15
CA GLU A 6 -6.73 -18.10 10.86
C GLU A 6 -6.70 -16.72 10.19
N LEU A 7 -5.61 -16.43 9.51
CA LEU A 7 -5.38 -15.25 8.69
C LEU A 7 -4.73 -15.66 7.37
N ILE A 8 -5.04 -14.90 6.32
CA ILE A 8 -4.47 -15.08 4.98
C ILE A 8 -3.91 -13.75 4.50
N ALA A 9 -2.60 -13.67 4.32
CA ALA A 9 -1.96 -12.54 3.66
C ALA A 9 -1.78 -12.84 2.17
N LYS A 10 -2.40 -12.04 1.29
CA LYS A 10 -2.23 -12.14 -0.17
C LYS A 10 -0.98 -11.37 -0.61
N THR A 11 -0.27 -11.88 -1.61
CA THR A 11 0.91 -11.23 -2.21
C THR A 11 1.03 -11.53 -3.71
N PHE A 12 2.05 -10.98 -4.37
CA PHE A 12 2.35 -11.32 -5.75
C PHE A 12 3.04 -12.68 -5.86
N MET A 13 2.87 -13.32 -7.01
CA MET A 13 3.54 -14.58 -7.31
C MET A 13 5.06 -14.38 -7.30
N GLY A 14 5.76 -15.25 -6.58
CA GLY A 14 7.20 -15.17 -6.35
C GLY A 14 7.56 -14.54 -5.00
N LEU A 15 6.69 -13.72 -4.40
CA LEU A 15 6.95 -13.06 -3.11
C LEU A 15 6.50 -13.89 -1.91
N GLU A 16 5.84 -15.03 -2.10
CA GLU A 16 5.29 -15.82 -1.00
C GLU A 16 6.36 -16.27 0.03
N PRO A 17 7.58 -16.69 -0.37
CA PRO A 17 8.63 -17.00 0.59
C PRO A 17 9.09 -15.79 1.41
N VAL A 18 9.14 -14.61 0.79
CA VAL A 18 9.54 -13.35 1.45
C VAL A 18 8.49 -12.95 2.48
N LEU A 19 7.21 -13.01 2.10
CA LEU A 19 6.09 -12.72 2.99
C LEU A 19 6.05 -13.69 4.18
N ALA A 20 6.33 -14.98 3.94
CA ALA A 20 6.39 -15.97 5.01
C ALA A 20 7.52 -15.68 6.00
N GLU A 21 8.67 -15.20 5.52
CA GLU A 21 9.77 -14.76 6.38
C GLU A 21 9.37 -13.55 7.23
N GLU A 22 8.74 -12.52 6.63
CA GLU A 22 8.23 -11.36 7.37
C GLU A 22 7.22 -11.77 8.46
N LEU A 23 6.25 -12.62 8.13
CA LEU A 23 5.25 -13.12 9.08
C LEU A 23 5.91 -13.89 10.24
N THR A 24 6.92 -14.72 9.93
CA THR A 24 7.66 -15.46 10.95
C THR A 24 8.43 -14.52 11.87
N GLN A 25 9.05 -13.47 11.32
CA GLN A 25 9.76 -12.44 12.09
C GLN A 25 8.82 -11.62 12.99
N LEU A 26 7.58 -11.38 12.54
CA LEU A 26 6.57 -10.72 13.36
C LEU A 26 6.02 -11.61 14.49
N GLY A 27 6.28 -12.92 14.46
CA GLY A 27 5.84 -13.88 15.48
C GLY A 27 4.55 -14.63 15.12
N ALA A 28 4.19 -14.69 13.83
CA ALA A 28 3.01 -15.44 13.39
C ALA A 28 3.19 -16.95 13.59
N ASN A 29 2.11 -17.64 13.96
CA ASN A 29 2.07 -19.08 14.15
C ASN A 29 1.63 -19.79 12.86
N ASN A 30 1.98 -21.08 12.72
CA ASN A 30 1.51 -21.96 11.63
C ASN A 30 1.64 -21.38 10.20
N VAL A 31 2.75 -20.68 9.93
CA VAL A 31 2.98 -20.03 8.63
C VAL A 31 3.09 -21.07 7.51
N GLN A 32 2.20 -20.99 6.52
CA GLN A 32 2.12 -21.89 5.38
C GLN A 32 2.07 -21.11 4.06
N ILE A 33 3.06 -21.35 3.22
CA ILE A 33 3.12 -20.79 1.87
C ILE A 33 2.14 -21.54 0.97
N GLY A 34 1.34 -20.79 0.23
CA GLY A 34 0.57 -21.31 -0.90
C GLY A 34 0.75 -20.41 -2.11
N ARG A 35 -0.19 -20.46 -3.06
CA ARG A 35 -0.08 -19.70 -4.31
C ARG A 35 -0.56 -18.27 -4.11
N ARG A 36 0.33 -17.28 -4.30
CA ARG A 36 0.05 -15.84 -4.14
C ARG A 36 -0.48 -15.46 -2.76
N MET A 37 -0.25 -16.30 -1.75
CA MET A 37 -0.69 -16.05 -0.38
C MET A 37 0.14 -16.84 0.62
N VAL A 38 0.09 -16.40 1.86
CA VAL A 38 0.61 -17.09 3.03
C VAL A 38 -0.51 -17.14 4.07
N SER A 39 -0.88 -18.35 4.51
CA SER A 39 -1.79 -18.54 5.63
C SER A 39 -1.01 -18.67 6.93
N PHE A 40 -1.59 -18.19 8.02
CA PHE A 40 -0.98 -18.20 9.34
C PHE A 40 -2.07 -18.10 10.40
N THR A 41 -1.71 -18.34 11.66
CA THR A 41 -2.59 -18.11 12.80
C THR A 41 -2.03 -17.02 13.70
N GLY A 42 -2.92 -16.28 14.34
CA GLY A 42 -2.57 -15.23 15.29
C GLY A 42 -3.80 -14.69 15.99
N ASP A 43 -3.57 -13.85 16.98
CA ASP A 43 -4.60 -13.11 17.69
C ASP A 43 -4.92 -11.78 16.98
N LYS A 44 -5.66 -10.91 17.68
CA LYS A 44 -6.06 -9.59 17.18
C LYS A 44 -4.85 -8.68 16.99
N GLU A 45 -3.88 -8.72 17.91
CA GLU A 45 -2.64 -7.95 17.82
C GLU A 45 -1.86 -8.34 16.56
N MET A 46 -1.70 -9.64 16.29
CA MET A 46 -1.04 -10.13 15.09
C MET A 46 -1.75 -9.68 13.81
N MET A 47 -3.08 -9.64 13.78
CA MET A 47 -3.82 -9.11 12.62
C MET A 47 -3.54 -7.62 12.38
N TYR A 48 -3.51 -6.80 13.44
CA TYR A 48 -3.21 -5.37 13.33
C TYR A 48 -1.76 -5.15 12.89
N ARG A 49 -0.81 -5.86 13.51
CA ARG A 49 0.62 -5.83 13.15
C ARG A 49 0.84 -6.28 11.71
N ALA A 50 0.16 -7.34 11.24
CA ALA A 50 0.26 -7.79 9.86
C ALA A 50 -0.17 -6.70 8.85
N ASN A 51 -1.25 -5.97 9.13
CA ASN A 51 -1.67 -4.87 8.26
C ASN A 51 -0.73 -3.67 8.31
N PHE A 52 -0.19 -3.38 9.49
CA PHE A 52 0.63 -2.20 9.72
C PHE A 52 2.09 -2.36 9.27
N GLN A 53 2.68 -3.54 9.49
CA GLN A 53 4.13 -3.76 9.40
C GLN A 53 4.57 -4.52 8.15
N LEU A 54 3.70 -5.29 7.48
CA LEU A 54 4.12 -6.10 6.32
C LEU A 54 4.42 -5.24 5.08
N HIS A 55 5.62 -5.42 4.54
CA HIS A 55 6.03 -4.77 3.30
C HIS A 55 5.57 -5.56 2.07
N THR A 56 5.51 -6.89 2.13
CA THR A 56 5.19 -7.68 0.93
C THR A 56 3.74 -8.18 0.85
N ALA A 57 2.86 -7.78 1.78
CA ALA A 57 1.44 -8.11 1.72
C ALA A 57 0.65 -7.09 0.87
N ILE A 58 -0.35 -7.58 0.13
CA ILE A 58 -1.31 -6.78 -0.66
C ILE A 58 -2.60 -6.57 0.12
N ARG A 59 -3.03 -7.58 0.88
CA ARG A 59 -4.22 -7.60 1.75
C ARG A 59 -4.04 -8.67 2.83
N VAL A 60 -4.64 -8.45 4.00
CA VAL A 60 -4.77 -9.43 5.09
C VAL A 60 -6.24 -9.74 5.29
N LEU A 61 -6.61 -11.00 5.15
CA LEU A 61 -7.97 -11.50 5.26
C LEU A 61 -8.12 -12.37 6.51
N LYS A 62 -9.27 -12.26 7.18
CA LYS A 62 -9.68 -13.11 8.29
C LYS A 62 -10.82 -14.03 7.84
N PRO A 63 -10.54 -15.30 7.50
CA PRO A 63 -11.58 -16.28 7.21
C PRO A 63 -12.63 -16.34 8.33
N ILE A 64 -13.91 -16.28 7.94
CA ILE A 64 -15.05 -16.42 8.86
C ILE A 64 -15.82 -17.72 8.62
N LYS A 65 -15.70 -18.29 7.43
CA LYS A 65 -16.31 -19.59 7.12
C LYS A 65 -15.63 -20.28 5.94
N HIS A 66 -15.31 -21.56 6.13
CA HIS A 66 -14.95 -22.49 5.06
C HIS A 66 -16.12 -23.44 4.81
N PHE A 67 -16.44 -23.66 3.55
CA PHE A 67 -17.52 -24.58 3.16
C PHE A 67 -17.27 -25.12 1.75
N LYS A 68 -18.05 -26.13 1.38
CA LYS A 68 -18.11 -26.59 0.00
C LYS A 68 -19.37 -26.10 -0.66
N ALA A 69 -19.26 -25.67 -1.91
CA ALA A 69 -20.40 -25.32 -2.72
C ALA A 69 -20.11 -25.69 -4.18
N ARG A 70 -21.11 -26.26 -4.86
CA ARG A 70 -21.08 -26.57 -6.29
C ARG A 70 -22.08 -25.73 -7.09
N SER A 71 -22.92 -24.98 -6.40
CA SER A 71 -23.90 -24.08 -6.98
C SER A 71 -23.95 -22.77 -6.19
N ALA A 72 -24.49 -21.72 -6.81
CA ALA A 72 -24.61 -20.43 -6.15
C ALA A 72 -25.73 -20.43 -5.09
N GLU A 73 -26.69 -21.33 -5.22
CA GLU A 73 -27.70 -21.65 -4.21
C GLU A 73 -27.05 -22.26 -2.97
N GLU A 74 -26.13 -23.21 -3.11
CA GLU A 74 -25.36 -23.73 -1.98
C GLU A 74 -24.52 -22.65 -1.29
N VAL A 75 -23.93 -21.72 -2.07
CA VAL A 75 -23.25 -20.54 -1.50
C VAL A 75 -24.22 -19.72 -0.67
N TYR A 76 -25.41 -19.40 -1.20
CA TYR A 76 -26.44 -18.65 -0.49
C TYR A 76 -26.83 -19.33 0.83
N ASP A 77 -27.11 -20.64 0.78
CA ASP A 77 -27.52 -21.42 1.96
C ASP A 77 -26.43 -21.47 3.03
N GLU A 78 -25.16 -21.60 2.64
CA GLU A 78 -24.05 -21.59 3.57
C GLU A 78 -23.80 -20.19 4.18
N VAL A 79 -23.97 -19.13 3.40
CA VAL A 79 -23.81 -17.74 3.86
C VAL A 79 -24.94 -17.35 4.83
N GLN A 80 -26.16 -17.83 4.61
CA GLN A 80 -27.32 -17.64 5.50
C GLN A 80 -27.12 -18.26 6.91
N LYS A 81 -26.30 -19.30 7.04
CA LYS A 81 -26.05 -19.97 8.34
C LYS A 81 -25.14 -19.15 9.27
N ILE A 82 -24.50 -18.10 8.79
CA ILE A 82 -23.60 -17.25 9.58
C ILE A 82 -24.43 -16.35 10.49
N LYS A 83 -23.98 -16.16 11.73
CA LYS A 83 -24.55 -15.17 12.66
C LYS A 83 -24.01 -13.78 12.32
N TRP A 84 -24.71 -13.08 11.42
CA TRP A 84 -24.22 -11.82 10.88
C TRP A 84 -24.25 -10.67 11.89
N ASP A 85 -25.06 -10.76 12.93
CA ASP A 85 -25.10 -9.81 14.05
C ASP A 85 -23.78 -9.71 14.82
N ASP A 86 -22.99 -10.79 14.86
CA ASP A 86 -21.65 -10.77 15.47
C ASP A 86 -20.62 -10.00 14.62
N ILE A 87 -20.90 -9.78 13.33
CA ILE A 87 -19.93 -9.30 12.32
C ILE A 87 -20.28 -7.93 11.75
N LEU A 88 -21.55 -7.71 11.44
CA LEU A 88 -22.06 -6.52 10.73
C LEU A 88 -23.23 -5.91 11.50
N ASP A 89 -23.14 -4.61 11.81
CA ASP A 89 -24.31 -3.86 12.29
C ASP A 89 -25.21 -3.51 11.10
N VAL A 90 -26.54 -3.63 11.25
CA VAL A 90 -27.51 -3.30 10.20
C VAL A 90 -27.42 -1.84 9.70
N LYS A 91 -26.87 -0.93 10.50
CA LYS A 91 -26.63 0.47 10.12
C LYS A 91 -25.37 0.67 9.28
N LYS A 92 -24.44 -0.29 9.31
CA LYS A 92 -23.20 -0.26 8.53
C LYS A 92 -23.46 -0.66 7.09
N THR A 93 -22.58 -0.20 6.22
CA THR A 93 -22.54 -0.56 4.81
C THR A 93 -21.56 -1.71 4.58
N PHE A 94 -21.82 -2.54 3.57
CA PHE A 94 -20.88 -3.59 3.21
C PHE A 94 -20.67 -3.72 1.69
N SER A 95 -19.56 -4.36 1.33
CA SER A 95 -19.31 -4.83 -0.04
C SER A 95 -18.82 -6.28 -0.02
N VAL A 96 -18.94 -6.93 -1.17
CA VAL A 96 -18.43 -8.29 -1.39
C VAL A 96 -17.65 -8.28 -2.69
N ASP A 97 -16.44 -8.80 -2.64
CA ASP A 97 -15.62 -9.14 -3.81
C ASP A 97 -15.50 -10.66 -3.90
N SER A 98 -15.47 -11.19 -5.12
CA SER A 98 -15.35 -12.63 -5.36
C SER A 98 -14.17 -12.95 -6.25
N VAL A 99 -13.36 -13.93 -5.86
CA VAL A 99 -12.34 -14.55 -6.72
C VAL A 99 -12.75 -15.99 -6.93
N VAL A 100 -12.91 -16.40 -8.19
CA VAL A 100 -13.49 -17.69 -8.53
C VAL A 100 -12.60 -18.41 -9.54
N TYR A 101 -12.19 -19.62 -9.17
CA TYR A 101 -11.46 -20.57 -9.98
C TYR A 101 -12.20 -21.91 -9.95
N SER A 102 -13.18 -22.10 -10.84
CA SER A 102 -14.02 -23.30 -10.85
C SER A 102 -14.67 -23.50 -12.22
N GLU A 103 -14.84 -24.75 -12.64
CA GLU A 103 -15.59 -25.08 -13.87
C GLU A 103 -17.10 -24.86 -13.71
N GLU A 104 -17.61 -24.99 -12.48
CA GLU A 104 -19.02 -24.84 -12.12
C GLU A 104 -19.42 -23.35 -12.00
N PHE A 105 -18.56 -22.55 -11.37
CA PHE A 105 -18.81 -21.12 -11.17
C PHE A 105 -18.16 -20.29 -12.27
N ARG A 106 -18.82 -20.19 -13.43
CA ARG A 106 -18.30 -19.45 -14.59
C ARG A 106 -18.36 -17.92 -14.48
N ASN A 107 -19.08 -17.38 -13.51
CA ASN A 107 -19.27 -15.93 -13.36
C ASN A 107 -19.12 -15.50 -11.90
N SER A 108 -18.02 -14.83 -11.59
CA SER A 108 -17.69 -14.31 -10.26
C SER A 108 -18.75 -13.31 -9.75
N ARG A 109 -19.29 -12.45 -10.63
CA ARG A 109 -20.32 -11.47 -10.24
C ARG A 109 -21.57 -12.15 -9.70
N PHE A 110 -21.95 -13.30 -10.25
CA PHE A 110 -23.11 -14.04 -9.77
C PHE A 110 -22.91 -14.54 -8.34
N VAL A 111 -21.72 -15.05 -8.01
CA VAL A 111 -21.35 -15.42 -6.64
C VAL A 111 -21.41 -14.20 -5.72
N THR A 112 -20.85 -13.07 -6.15
CA THR A 112 -20.91 -11.81 -5.40
C THR A 112 -22.35 -11.39 -5.09
N TYR A 113 -23.26 -11.47 -6.07
CA TYR A 113 -24.66 -11.13 -5.85
C TYR A 113 -25.34 -12.08 -4.87
N LYS A 114 -25.12 -13.39 -4.99
CA LYS A 114 -25.71 -14.38 -4.08
C LYS A 114 -25.26 -14.21 -2.63
N VAL A 115 -23.98 -13.89 -2.41
CA VAL A 115 -23.49 -13.58 -1.05
C VAL A 115 -24.15 -12.31 -0.52
N LYS A 116 -24.28 -11.26 -1.35
CA LYS A 116 -24.96 -10.01 -0.95
C LYS A 116 -26.43 -10.26 -0.58
N ASP A 117 -27.13 -11.03 -1.40
CA ASP A 117 -28.54 -11.37 -1.18
C ASP A 117 -28.71 -12.17 0.12
N ALA A 118 -27.88 -13.18 0.34
CA ALA A 118 -27.90 -13.99 1.57
C ALA A 118 -27.70 -13.13 2.83
N ILE A 119 -26.77 -12.17 2.81
CA ILE A 119 -26.56 -11.26 3.95
C ILE A 119 -27.78 -10.36 4.15
N VAL A 120 -28.28 -9.73 3.08
CA VAL A 120 -29.42 -8.81 3.15
C VAL A 120 -30.69 -9.51 3.64
N ASP A 121 -30.96 -10.71 3.13
CA ASP A 121 -32.16 -11.46 3.49
C ASP A 121 -32.07 -11.99 4.91
N TRP A 122 -30.88 -12.41 5.38
CA TRP A 122 -30.67 -12.75 6.79
C TRP A 122 -31.08 -11.61 7.74
N PHE A 123 -30.62 -10.37 7.46
CA PHE A 123 -30.99 -9.20 8.27
C PHE A 123 -32.48 -8.88 8.16
N ARG A 124 -33.05 -9.00 6.96
CA ARG A 124 -34.48 -8.75 6.74
C ARG A 124 -35.35 -9.73 7.53
N GLU A 125 -34.98 -11.01 7.53
CA GLU A 125 -35.71 -12.07 8.26
C GLU A 125 -35.58 -11.94 9.77
N LYS A 126 -34.40 -11.56 10.29
CA LYS A 126 -34.13 -11.48 11.73
C LYS A 126 -34.55 -10.15 12.36
N LEU A 127 -34.32 -9.03 11.69
CA LEU A 127 -34.46 -7.68 12.23
C LEU A 127 -35.50 -6.82 11.49
N GLY A 128 -36.14 -7.34 10.42
CA GLY A 128 -37.12 -6.60 9.63
C GLY A 128 -36.55 -5.44 8.79
N THR A 129 -35.23 -5.25 8.81
CA THR A 129 -34.51 -4.17 8.13
C THR A 129 -33.28 -4.73 7.42
N ARG A 130 -32.62 -3.95 6.56
CA ARG A 130 -31.45 -4.41 5.80
C ARG A 130 -30.29 -3.41 5.87
N PRO A 131 -29.03 -3.90 5.85
CA PRO A 131 -27.89 -3.05 5.64
C PRO A 131 -27.84 -2.52 4.20
N ASN A 132 -27.16 -1.37 4.04
CA ASN A 132 -26.91 -0.77 2.74
C ASN A 132 -25.64 -1.35 2.11
N ILE A 133 -25.57 -1.36 0.78
CA ILE A 133 -24.39 -1.82 0.04
C ILE A 133 -23.66 -0.58 -0.49
N SER A 134 -22.38 -0.44 -0.17
CA SER A 134 -21.51 0.64 -0.64
C SER A 134 -20.29 0.03 -1.30
N VAL A 135 -20.06 0.30 -2.59
CA VAL A 135 -18.90 -0.24 -3.32
C VAL A 135 -17.67 0.64 -3.13
N SER A 136 -17.84 1.95 -3.00
CA SER A 136 -16.73 2.91 -2.95
C SER A 136 -16.11 3.05 -1.56
N ASN A 137 -16.92 3.06 -0.51
CA ASN A 137 -16.45 3.16 0.87
C ASN A 137 -17.36 2.34 1.78
N PRO A 138 -17.23 0.99 1.77
CA PRO A 138 -17.94 0.13 2.70
C PRO A 138 -17.34 0.23 4.11
N ASP A 139 -18.19 0.05 5.12
CA ASP A 139 -17.71 -0.14 6.50
C ASP A 139 -17.13 -1.56 6.67
N ILE A 140 -17.77 -2.56 6.07
CA ILE A 140 -17.33 -3.96 6.09
C ILE A 140 -17.09 -4.46 4.67
N ARG A 141 -15.90 -5.01 4.43
CA ARG A 141 -15.49 -5.53 3.12
C ARG A 141 -15.29 -7.05 3.24
N LEU A 142 -16.04 -7.80 2.45
CA LEU A 142 -16.01 -9.27 2.43
C LEU A 142 -15.32 -9.76 1.16
N ASN A 143 -14.56 -10.85 1.28
CA ASN A 143 -13.97 -11.57 0.16
C ASN A 143 -14.46 -13.02 0.17
N ILE A 144 -15.06 -13.46 -0.93
CA ILE A 144 -15.33 -14.88 -1.17
C ILE A 144 -14.34 -15.41 -2.18
N HIS A 145 -13.59 -16.44 -1.80
CA HIS A 145 -12.68 -17.15 -2.69
C HIS A 145 -13.22 -18.56 -2.93
N ILE A 146 -13.45 -18.93 -4.18
CA ILE A 146 -13.87 -20.27 -4.59
C ILE A 146 -12.78 -20.89 -5.44
N ALA A 147 -12.22 -22.01 -5.00
CA ALA A 147 -11.33 -22.85 -5.78
C ALA A 147 -11.94 -24.24 -5.90
N GLU A 148 -12.24 -24.66 -7.13
CA GLU A 148 -13.02 -25.84 -7.46
C GLU A 148 -14.38 -25.83 -6.73
N ASP A 149 -14.57 -26.72 -5.74
CA ASP A 149 -15.77 -26.80 -4.90
C ASP A 149 -15.56 -26.19 -3.50
N LYS A 150 -14.37 -25.66 -3.19
CA LYS A 150 -14.03 -25.12 -1.86
C LYS A 150 -14.19 -23.61 -1.84
N ALA A 151 -15.10 -23.14 -0.98
CA ALA A 151 -15.36 -21.73 -0.77
C ALA A 151 -14.82 -21.29 0.60
N THR A 152 -14.19 -20.11 0.62
CA THR A 152 -13.77 -19.42 1.85
C THR A 152 -14.31 -18.00 1.82
N LEU A 153 -15.17 -17.69 2.78
CA LEU A 153 -15.65 -16.33 3.02
C LEU A 153 -14.81 -15.70 4.12
N SER A 154 -14.28 -14.50 3.86
CA SER A 154 -13.36 -13.78 4.75
C SER A 154 -13.74 -12.33 4.91
N LEU A 155 -13.41 -11.76 6.06
CA LEU A 155 -13.37 -10.30 6.26
C LEU A 155 -12.03 -9.75 5.76
N ASP A 156 -12.07 -8.61 5.08
CA ASP A 156 -10.89 -7.89 4.65
C ASP A 156 -10.52 -6.85 5.70
N SER A 157 -9.39 -7.08 6.38
CA SER A 157 -8.90 -6.22 7.45
C SER A 157 -8.10 -5.02 6.94
N SER A 158 -7.63 -5.07 5.69
CA SER A 158 -6.78 -4.02 5.10
C SER A 158 -7.59 -2.87 4.51
N GLY A 159 -8.73 -3.16 3.88
CA GLY A 159 -9.55 -2.16 3.19
C GLY A 159 -9.00 -1.80 1.82
N GLU A 160 -8.36 -0.64 1.65
CA GLU A 160 -7.57 -0.42 0.44
C GLU A 160 -6.36 -1.35 0.42
N SER A 161 -5.90 -1.75 -0.77
CA SER A 161 -4.74 -2.62 -0.85
C SER A 161 -3.50 -1.97 -0.20
N LEU A 162 -2.73 -2.78 0.50
CA LEU A 162 -1.58 -2.36 1.29
C LEU A 162 -0.44 -1.76 0.46
N HIS A 163 -0.37 -2.02 -0.86
CA HIS A 163 0.59 -1.31 -1.73
C HIS A 163 0.35 0.20 -1.76
N ARG A 164 -0.89 0.68 -1.53
CA ARG A 164 -1.18 2.11 -1.37
C ARG A 164 -0.69 2.55 0.02
N ARG A 165 0.60 2.81 0.14
CA ARG A 165 1.21 3.24 1.42
C ARG A 165 0.66 4.60 1.87
N GLY A 166 0.54 5.55 0.95
CA GLY A 166 0.06 6.91 1.22
C GLY A 166 1.11 8.00 1.04
N TYR A 167 2.38 7.66 0.84
CA TYR A 167 3.45 8.65 0.62
C TYR A 167 3.45 9.25 -0.79
N ARG A 168 2.89 8.56 -1.80
CA ARG A 168 2.89 9.02 -3.19
C ARG A 168 1.99 10.25 -3.37
N GLN A 169 2.60 11.40 -3.64
CA GLN A 169 1.89 12.64 -3.97
C GLN A 169 1.64 12.75 -5.48
N GLU A 170 2.65 12.38 -6.27
CA GLU A 170 2.58 12.39 -7.73
C GLU A 170 3.05 11.04 -8.30
N GLN A 171 2.51 10.69 -9.48
CA GLN A 171 2.83 9.45 -10.18
C GLN A 171 3.41 9.79 -11.56
N VAL A 172 4.49 9.11 -11.90
CA VAL A 172 4.98 9.03 -13.28
C VAL A 172 4.19 7.97 -14.05
N GLU A 173 4.44 7.84 -15.35
CA GLU A 173 3.84 6.77 -16.15
C GLU A 173 4.27 5.39 -15.63
N ALA A 174 3.30 4.52 -15.37
CA ALA A 174 3.48 3.11 -14.98
C ALA A 174 4.46 2.85 -13.82
N PRO A 175 4.22 3.42 -12.60
CA PRO A 175 5.13 3.24 -11.47
C PRO A 175 5.12 1.77 -10.99
N LEU A 176 6.29 1.30 -10.53
CA LEU A 176 6.43 -0.03 -9.93
C LEU A 176 5.51 -0.17 -8.71
N ASN A 177 4.88 -1.32 -8.48
CA ASN A 177 4.08 -1.51 -7.28
C ASN A 177 4.98 -1.52 -6.02
N GLU A 178 4.57 -0.82 -4.96
CA GLU A 178 5.30 -0.68 -3.69
C GLU A 178 5.61 -2.04 -3.04
N VAL A 179 4.64 -2.97 -3.04
CA VAL A 179 4.82 -4.34 -2.53
C VAL A 179 5.86 -5.12 -3.35
N LEU A 180 5.85 -4.94 -4.68
CA LEU A 180 6.83 -5.57 -5.55
C LEU A 180 8.22 -4.97 -5.34
N ALA A 181 8.33 -3.64 -5.20
CA ALA A 181 9.59 -2.96 -4.94
C ALA A 181 10.21 -3.44 -3.62
N ALA A 182 9.44 -3.48 -2.53
CA ALA A 182 9.90 -4.00 -1.25
C ALA A 182 10.30 -5.48 -1.35
N GLY A 183 9.48 -6.30 -2.03
CA GLY A 183 9.78 -7.71 -2.27
C GLY A 183 11.10 -7.91 -3.04
N MET A 184 11.35 -7.11 -4.08
CA MET A 184 12.60 -7.15 -4.83
C MET A 184 13.80 -6.82 -3.95
N ILE A 185 13.70 -5.81 -3.08
CA ILE A 185 14.78 -5.43 -2.16
C ILE A 185 15.05 -6.55 -1.17
N LEU A 186 14.02 -7.07 -0.51
CA LEU A 186 14.15 -8.17 0.46
C LEU A 186 14.70 -9.45 -0.19
N MET A 187 14.34 -9.76 -1.44
CA MET A 187 14.92 -10.87 -2.21
C MET A 187 16.43 -10.75 -2.43
N THR A 188 16.99 -9.54 -2.41
CA THR A 188 18.44 -9.36 -2.52
C THR A 188 19.19 -9.77 -1.25
N GLY A 189 18.49 -9.85 -0.12
CA GLY A 189 19.07 -10.02 1.20
C GLY A 189 19.56 -8.73 1.84
N TRP A 190 19.51 -7.60 1.13
CA TRP A 190 19.92 -6.29 1.63
C TRP A 190 18.96 -5.79 2.73
N LYS A 191 19.55 -5.40 3.86
CA LYS A 191 18.88 -4.86 5.05
C LYS A 191 19.54 -3.56 5.51
N GLY A 192 20.19 -2.83 4.61
CA GLY A 192 20.83 -1.55 4.93
C GLY A 192 22.30 -1.65 5.35
N GLU A 193 22.98 -2.75 5.06
CA GLU A 193 24.39 -2.97 5.40
C GLU A 193 25.41 -2.33 4.44
N CYS A 194 24.92 -1.69 3.37
CA CYS A 194 25.72 -0.91 2.43
C CYS A 194 24.83 0.05 1.62
N ASP A 195 25.44 0.90 0.80
CA ASP A 195 24.70 1.82 -0.06
C ASP A 195 23.85 1.06 -1.11
N LEU A 196 22.68 1.62 -1.42
CA LEU A 196 21.81 1.11 -2.48
C LEU A 196 21.66 2.14 -3.60
N ILE A 197 21.81 1.69 -4.85
CA ILE A 197 21.73 2.54 -6.02
C ILE A 197 20.59 2.06 -6.93
N ASP A 198 19.65 2.95 -7.22
CA ASP A 198 18.65 2.82 -8.27
C ASP A 198 18.94 3.84 -9.39
N PRO A 199 19.62 3.44 -10.47
CA PRO A 199 20.07 4.36 -11.52
C PRO A 199 18.99 4.72 -12.55
N MET A 200 17.77 4.18 -12.42
CA MET A 200 16.63 4.48 -13.28
C MET A 200 15.36 4.55 -12.42
N CYS A 201 15.38 5.45 -11.44
CA CYS A 201 14.50 5.39 -10.29
C CYS A 201 13.05 5.77 -10.55
N GLY A 202 12.76 6.43 -11.68
CA GLY A 202 11.40 6.88 -12.00
C GLY A 202 10.82 7.74 -10.88
N SER A 203 9.75 7.26 -10.26
CA SER A 203 9.08 7.94 -9.12
C SER A 203 9.73 7.71 -7.75
N GLY A 204 10.90 7.05 -7.70
CA GLY A 204 11.67 6.81 -6.47
C GLY A 204 11.14 5.67 -5.60
N THR A 205 10.37 4.74 -6.17
CA THR A 205 9.67 3.71 -5.39
C THR A 205 10.63 2.72 -4.73
N ILE A 206 11.62 2.21 -5.46
CA ILE A 206 12.64 1.31 -4.90
C ILE A 206 13.43 2.05 -3.82
N ALA A 207 13.84 3.29 -4.07
CA ALA A 207 14.59 4.08 -3.08
C ALA A 207 13.81 4.30 -1.77
N ILE A 208 12.52 4.63 -1.85
CA ILE A 208 11.68 4.84 -0.66
C ILE A 208 11.48 3.54 0.11
N GLU A 209 11.08 2.44 -0.55
CA GLU A 209 10.90 1.15 0.12
C GLU A 209 12.22 0.62 0.71
N ALA A 210 13.36 0.89 0.06
CA ALA A 210 14.67 0.57 0.60
C ALA A 210 14.96 1.33 1.90
N ALA A 211 14.65 2.63 1.96
CA ALA A 211 14.82 3.41 3.19
C ALA A 211 13.93 2.90 4.32
N LEU A 212 12.67 2.53 4.01
CA LEU A 212 11.77 1.94 5.00
C LEU A 212 12.31 0.62 5.56
N ILE A 213 12.81 -0.27 4.70
CA ILE A 213 13.41 -1.55 5.12
C ILE A 213 14.70 -1.32 5.93
N ALA A 214 15.57 -0.41 5.48
CA ALA A 214 16.83 -0.11 6.14
C ALA A 214 16.61 0.45 7.55
N ARG A 215 15.65 1.37 7.71
CA ARG A 215 15.29 1.95 9.02
C ARG A 215 14.32 1.10 9.84
N ASN A 216 13.82 0.01 9.26
CA ASN A 216 12.77 -0.84 9.83
C ASN A 216 11.48 -0.05 10.19
N ILE A 217 11.11 0.89 9.32
CA ILE A 217 9.91 1.71 9.48
C ILE A 217 8.72 0.97 8.87
N SER A 218 7.67 0.82 9.67
CA SER A 218 6.45 0.11 9.27
C SER A 218 5.75 0.85 8.12
N PRO A 219 5.42 0.19 7.00
CA PRO A 219 4.85 0.87 5.83
C PRO A 219 3.43 1.41 6.07
N GLY A 220 2.75 0.89 7.10
CA GLY A 220 1.43 1.33 7.52
C GLY A 220 1.37 2.75 8.10
N VAL A 221 2.51 3.34 8.51
CA VAL A 221 2.56 4.70 9.11
C VAL A 221 2.00 5.79 8.20
N PHE A 222 2.08 5.58 6.88
CA PHE A 222 1.63 6.54 5.88
C PHE A 222 0.13 6.40 5.55
N ARG A 223 -0.52 5.33 6.03
CA ARG A 223 -1.92 5.05 5.74
C ARG A 223 -2.83 5.86 6.66
N LYS A 224 -3.98 6.25 6.12
CA LYS A 224 -4.98 7.03 6.87
C LYS A 224 -5.86 6.17 7.76
N GLU A 225 -6.22 4.99 7.27
CA GLU A 225 -7.10 4.05 7.95
C GLU A 225 -6.87 2.62 7.41
N PHE A 226 -7.28 1.65 8.21
CA PHE A 226 -7.46 0.25 7.83
C PHE A 226 -8.93 -0.17 8.01
N ALA A 227 -9.37 -1.21 7.29
CA ALA A 227 -10.76 -1.65 7.38
C ALA A 227 -11.12 -2.23 8.75
N PHE A 228 -10.16 -2.85 9.47
CA PHE A 228 -10.42 -3.39 10.81
C PHE A 228 -10.83 -2.31 11.83
N GLU A 229 -10.49 -1.04 11.61
CA GLU A 229 -10.87 0.07 12.49
C GLU A 229 -12.39 0.29 12.52
N LYS A 230 -13.10 -0.18 11.48
CA LYS A 230 -14.56 -0.10 11.35
C LYS A 230 -15.26 -1.35 11.90
N TRP A 231 -14.55 -2.35 12.39
CA TRP A 231 -15.15 -3.60 12.90
C TRP A 231 -15.78 -3.40 14.29
N ASN A 232 -16.73 -4.26 14.64
CA ASN A 232 -17.47 -4.14 15.92
C ASN A 232 -16.57 -4.36 17.14
N ASP A 233 -15.51 -5.15 16.99
CA ASP A 233 -14.57 -5.52 18.03
C ASP A 233 -13.22 -4.77 17.92
N PHE A 234 -13.19 -3.64 17.21
CA PHE A 234 -11.98 -2.84 17.08
C PHE A 234 -11.47 -2.37 18.45
N ASP A 235 -10.20 -2.61 18.72
CA ASP A 235 -9.52 -2.20 19.94
C ASP A 235 -8.55 -1.04 19.63
N GLN A 236 -9.02 0.18 19.90
CA GLN A 236 -8.23 1.39 19.67
C GLN A 236 -6.98 1.44 20.55
N GLU A 237 -7.04 1.03 21.82
CA GLU A 237 -5.89 1.10 22.72
C GLU A 237 -4.79 0.11 22.31
N LEU A 238 -5.18 -1.09 21.84
CA LEU A 238 -4.24 -2.04 21.26
C LEU A 238 -3.60 -1.49 19.98
N PHE A 239 -4.40 -0.93 19.07
CA PHE A 239 -3.84 -0.38 17.83
C PHE A 239 -2.95 0.84 18.07
N ASP A 240 -3.32 1.73 18.99
CA ASP A 240 -2.49 2.88 19.39
C ASP A 240 -1.14 2.41 19.95
N ARG A 241 -1.10 1.32 20.72
CA ARG A 241 0.18 0.74 21.18
C ARG A 241 1.04 0.27 20.01
N ILE A 242 0.47 -0.41 19.01
CA ILE A 242 1.19 -0.88 17.82
C ILE A 242 1.66 0.31 16.97
N TYR A 243 0.81 1.31 16.78
CA TYR A 243 1.10 2.48 15.95
C TYR A 243 2.24 3.33 16.52
N ASN A 244 2.29 3.45 17.85
CA ASN A 244 3.30 4.25 18.56
C ASN A 244 4.53 3.42 18.98
N ASP A 245 4.63 2.15 18.58
CA ASP A 245 5.80 1.32 18.86
C ASP A 245 6.87 1.52 17.77
N ASP A 246 7.83 2.39 18.05
CA ASP A 246 9.03 2.63 17.25
C ASP A 246 10.26 1.86 17.79
N SER A 247 10.07 0.92 18.73
CA SER A 247 11.18 0.23 19.42
C SER A 247 12.07 -0.61 18.51
N GLN A 248 11.55 -0.99 17.34
CA GLN A 248 12.28 -1.76 16.33
C GLN A 248 12.89 -0.89 15.24
N GLU A 249 12.61 0.43 15.22
CA GLU A 249 13.26 1.35 14.28
C GLU A 249 14.76 1.43 14.57
N ARG A 250 15.56 1.64 13.53
CA ARG A 250 17.01 1.73 13.62
C ARG A 250 17.58 2.84 12.76
N GLU A 251 18.78 3.28 13.12
CA GLU A 251 19.54 4.21 12.28
C GLU A 251 20.05 3.50 11.02
N PHE A 252 20.13 4.26 9.94
CA PHE A 252 20.70 3.83 8.67
C PHE A 252 21.96 4.67 8.43
N GLU A 253 23.11 4.03 8.54
CA GLU A 253 24.43 4.70 8.45
C GLU A 253 24.94 4.84 7.00
N HIS A 254 24.25 4.21 6.06
CA HIS A 254 24.56 4.22 4.63
C HIS A 254 23.61 5.14 3.88
N HIS A 255 23.75 5.18 2.56
CA HIS A 255 22.97 6.09 1.74
C HIS A 255 22.29 5.40 0.56
N ILE A 256 21.11 5.91 0.17
CA ILE A 256 20.38 5.44 -0.99
C ILE A 256 20.45 6.51 -2.08
N TYR A 257 20.84 6.09 -3.28
CA TYR A 257 20.96 6.97 -4.43
C TYR A 257 19.97 6.60 -5.52
N GLY A 258 19.04 7.49 -5.82
CA GLY A 258 18.12 7.38 -6.95
C GLY A 258 18.50 8.35 -8.07
N TYR A 259 18.64 7.84 -9.29
CA TYR A 259 18.93 8.66 -10.45
C TYR A 259 17.96 8.39 -11.58
N ASP A 260 17.67 9.42 -12.37
CA ASP A 260 16.94 9.26 -13.62
C ASP A 260 17.42 10.31 -14.64
N ILE A 261 17.26 10.00 -15.93
CA ILE A 261 17.56 10.96 -16.99
C ILE A 261 16.42 11.96 -17.19
N ASP A 262 15.19 11.55 -16.88
CA ASP A 262 14.01 12.40 -17.00
C ASP A 262 13.86 13.29 -15.76
N MET A 263 14.03 14.60 -15.93
CA MET A 263 13.88 15.58 -14.86
C MET A 263 12.47 15.58 -14.24
N LYS A 264 11.43 15.19 -15.00
CA LYS A 264 10.08 15.04 -14.46
C LYS A 264 10.01 13.89 -13.45
N ALA A 265 10.65 12.77 -13.75
CA ALA A 265 10.76 11.64 -12.85
C ALA A 265 11.56 12.01 -11.59
N VAL A 266 12.72 12.65 -11.76
CA VAL A 266 13.56 13.18 -10.66
C VAL A 266 12.76 14.08 -9.72
N ASN A 267 12.00 15.05 -10.25
CA ASN A 267 11.16 15.93 -9.46
C ASN A 267 10.06 15.16 -8.70
N THR A 268 9.41 14.20 -9.37
CA THR A 268 8.38 13.35 -8.76
C THR A 268 8.96 12.50 -7.62
N ALA A 269 10.11 11.88 -7.84
CA ALA A 269 10.83 11.10 -6.83
C ALA A 269 11.22 11.97 -5.63
N ALA A 270 11.78 13.17 -5.86
CA ALA A 270 12.14 14.09 -4.79
C ALA A 270 10.92 14.52 -3.95
N LEU A 271 9.75 14.75 -4.58
CA LEU A 271 8.50 15.05 -3.87
C LEU A 271 8.03 13.86 -3.02
N ASN A 272 8.06 12.64 -3.57
CA ASN A 272 7.65 11.43 -2.85
C ASN A 272 8.61 11.10 -1.69
N VAL A 273 9.93 11.26 -1.88
CA VAL A 273 10.95 11.10 -0.83
C VAL A 273 10.73 12.09 0.31
N ARG A 274 10.41 13.35 -0.02
CA ARG A 274 10.07 14.37 0.99
C ARG A 274 8.79 14.01 1.73
N ALA A 275 7.76 13.56 1.03
CA ALA A 275 6.49 13.14 1.63
C ALA A 275 6.65 11.91 2.54
N ALA A 276 7.56 11.00 2.19
CA ALA A 276 7.93 9.86 3.03
C ALA A 276 8.84 10.23 4.22
N GLY A 277 9.36 11.46 4.29
CA GLY A 277 10.27 11.89 5.35
C GLY A 277 11.71 11.39 5.23
N MET A 278 12.10 10.86 4.07
CA MET A 278 13.37 10.12 3.85
C MET A 278 14.46 10.97 3.17
N THR A 279 14.36 12.30 3.21
CA THR A 279 15.33 13.19 2.53
C THR A 279 16.75 13.12 3.09
N LYS A 280 16.91 12.63 4.32
CA LYS A 280 18.24 12.40 4.92
C LYS A 280 18.91 11.15 4.38
N ASP A 281 18.13 10.11 4.13
CA ASP A 281 18.60 8.77 3.76
C ASP A 281 18.72 8.58 2.24
N ILE A 282 18.04 9.44 1.45
CA ILE A 282 17.92 9.30 0.00
C ILE A 282 18.38 10.57 -0.72
N THR A 283 19.32 10.42 -1.65
CA THR A 283 19.65 11.45 -2.64
C THR A 283 19.03 11.11 -3.99
N ILE A 284 18.25 12.04 -4.52
CA ILE A 284 17.69 11.98 -5.87
C ILE A 284 18.39 13.00 -6.75
N ALA A 285 18.90 12.60 -7.91
CA ALA A 285 19.55 13.51 -8.84
C ALA A 285 19.30 13.12 -10.32
N GLN A 286 19.34 14.12 -11.20
CA GLN A 286 19.32 13.88 -12.64
C GLN A 286 20.70 13.42 -13.11
N LYS A 287 20.81 12.17 -13.55
CA LYS A 287 22.07 11.63 -14.08
C LYS A 287 21.79 10.48 -15.03
N ASP A 288 22.52 10.42 -16.13
CA ASP A 288 22.46 9.32 -17.08
C ASP A 288 23.33 8.15 -16.58
N PHE A 289 22.77 6.94 -16.54
CA PHE A 289 23.49 5.74 -16.10
C PHE A 289 24.79 5.49 -16.88
N LYS A 290 24.85 5.92 -18.15
CA LYS A 290 26.06 5.77 -18.98
C LYS A 290 27.28 6.49 -18.39
N ASP A 291 27.05 7.56 -17.63
CA ASP A 291 28.08 8.44 -17.07
C ASP A 291 28.41 8.07 -15.62
N PHE A 292 27.99 6.89 -15.15
CA PHE A 292 28.29 6.46 -13.78
C PHE A 292 29.74 6.04 -13.65
N GLU A 293 30.33 6.44 -12.53
CA GLU A 293 31.66 6.04 -12.11
C GLU A 293 31.53 4.97 -11.03
N GLN A 294 32.65 4.33 -10.71
CA GLN A 294 32.65 3.30 -9.68
C GLN A 294 32.37 3.91 -8.31
N PRO A 295 31.37 3.41 -7.57
CA PRO A 295 31.15 3.81 -6.19
C PRO A 295 32.43 3.58 -5.37
N ALA A 296 32.80 4.56 -4.56
CA ALA A 296 33.98 4.46 -3.69
C ALA A 296 33.81 3.34 -2.65
N GLU A 297 32.60 3.23 -2.11
CA GLU A 297 32.21 2.21 -1.15
C GLU A 297 31.44 1.06 -1.82
N LYS A 298 31.38 -0.08 -1.15
CA LYS A 298 30.58 -1.21 -1.59
C LYS A 298 29.10 -0.81 -1.68
N SER A 299 28.45 -1.17 -2.77
CA SER A 299 27.04 -0.85 -3.01
C SER A 299 26.32 -1.99 -3.73
N ILE A 300 25.00 -2.02 -3.58
CA ILE A 300 24.12 -2.88 -4.35
C ILE A 300 23.31 -2.04 -5.33
N ILE A 301 23.18 -2.53 -6.56
CA ILE A 301 22.30 -1.92 -7.55
C ILE A 301 21.00 -2.70 -7.62
N VAL A 302 19.87 -2.01 -7.49
CA VAL A 302 18.55 -2.58 -7.74
C VAL A 302 17.83 -1.66 -8.72
N MET A 303 17.52 -2.18 -9.91
CA MET A 303 16.96 -1.36 -10.98
C MET A 303 15.77 -2.00 -11.67
N ASN A 304 14.88 -1.14 -12.15
CA ASN A 304 13.77 -1.48 -13.04
C ASN A 304 13.87 -0.66 -14.35
N PRO A 305 14.76 -1.03 -15.28
CA PRO A 305 14.94 -0.32 -16.55
C PRO A 305 13.66 -0.34 -17.39
N PRO A 306 13.51 0.57 -18.37
CA PRO A 306 12.43 0.47 -19.34
C PRO A 306 12.51 -0.86 -20.09
N TYR A 307 11.37 -1.44 -20.45
CA TYR A 307 11.31 -2.70 -21.20
C TYR A 307 10.39 -2.66 -22.44
N GLY A 308 9.88 -1.49 -22.85
CA GLY A 308 9.25 -1.29 -24.16
C GLY A 308 7.73 -1.36 -24.19
N GLU A 309 7.08 -2.10 -23.28
CA GLU A 309 5.60 -2.12 -23.18
C GLU A 309 5.01 -1.01 -22.30
N ARG A 310 5.76 -0.57 -21.28
CA ARG A 310 5.31 0.49 -20.35
C ARG A 310 5.88 1.86 -20.69
N ILE A 311 7.13 1.88 -21.18
CA ILE A 311 7.83 3.07 -21.67
C ILE A 311 8.67 2.58 -22.85
N SER A 312 8.38 3.09 -24.04
CA SER A 312 9.11 2.80 -25.27
C SER A 312 10.35 3.67 -25.32
N THR A 313 11.53 3.07 -25.15
CA THR A 313 12.79 3.74 -25.49
C THR A 313 13.10 3.44 -26.95
N PRO A 314 13.38 4.44 -27.80
CA PRO A 314 13.72 4.22 -29.22
C PRO A 314 14.88 3.23 -29.44
N ASN A 315 15.75 3.08 -28.44
CA ASN A 315 16.87 2.14 -28.44
C ASN A 315 16.87 1.27 -27.16
N LEU A 316 15.83 0.47 -26.98
CA LEU A 316 15.70 -0.42 -25.83
C LEU A 316 16.90 -1.38 -25.71
N LEU A 317 17.21 -2.12 -26.77
CA LEU A 317 18.32 -3.09 -26.76
C LEU A 317 19.68 -2.43 -26.51
N GLY A 318 19.92 -1.24 -27.07
CA GLY A 318 21.13 -0.46 -26.79
C GLY A 318 21.22 -0.01 -25.33
N THR A 319 20.09 0.24 -24.67
CA THR A 319 20.06 0.56 -23.23
C THR A 319 20.55 -0.62 -22.39
N TYR A 320 20.07 -1.84 -22.67
CA TYR A 320 20.54 -3.04 -21.95
C TYR A 320 21.99 -3.40 -22.26
N LYS A 321 22.44 -3.15 -23.49
CA LYS A 321 23.86 -3.27 -23.84
C LYS A 321 24.72 -2.30 -23.03
N MET A 322 24.31 -1.04 -22.95
CA MET A 322 24.98 -0.03 -22.13
C MET A 322 25.00 -0.43 -20.65
N ILE A 323 23.91 -1.01 -20.13
CA ILE A 323 23.86 -1.52 -18.75
C ILE A 323 24.96 -2.55 -18.51
N GLY A 324 25.08 -3.53 -19.40
CA GLY A 324 26.12 -4.56 -19.34
C GLY A 324 27.55 -4.01 -19.40
N GLU A 325 27.79 -3.03 -20.28
CA GLU A 325 29.08 -2.34 -20.39
C GLU A 325 29.41 -1.57 -19.11
N ARG A 326 28.42 -0.91 -18.49
CA ARG A 326 28.62 -0.18 -17.24
C ARG A 326 28.88 -1.09 -16.05
N PHE A 327 28.15 -2.19 -15.92
CA PHE A 327 28.42 -3.17 -14.86
C PHE A 327 29.87 -3.65 -14.89
N LYS A 328 30.42 -3.92 -16.08
CA LYS A 328 31.84 -4.34 -16.23
C LYS A 328 32.83 -3.23 -15.88
N LYS A 329 32.54 -1.97 -16.23
CA LYS A 329 33.51 -0.86 -16.13
C LYS A 329 33.44 -0.04 -14.83
N ALA A 330 32.26 0.08 -14.23
CA ALA A 330 32.04 0.89 -13.02
C ALA A 330 31.64 0.07 -11.79
N PHE A 331 31.29 -1.20 -11.91
CA PHE A 331 30.70 -1.89 -10.76
C PHE A 331 31.41 -3.19 -10.42
N ALA A 332 32.68 -3.32 -10.78
CA ALA A 332 33.52 -4.42 -10.32
C ALA A 332 33.51 -4.50 -8.77
N GLY A 333 33.36 -5.71 -8.24
CA GLY A 333 33.27 -5.97 -6.80
C GLY A 333 31.88 -5.79 -6.18
N ASN A 334 30.91 -5.30 -6.94
CA ASN A 334 29.54 -5.05 -6.48
C ASN A 334 28.53 -6.08 -7.03
N GLU A 335 27.31 -6.02 -6.52
CA GLU A 335 26.19 -6.83 -6.98
C GLU A 335 25.12 -5.96 -7.64
N ALA A 336 24.49 -6.46 -8.70
CA ALA A 336 23.40 -5.78 -9.38
C ALA A 336 22.21 -6.69 -9.63
N TRP A 337 21.03 -6.12 -9.48
CA TRP A 337 19.76 -6.80 -9.70
C TRP A 337 18.92 -6.03 -10.70
N VAL A 338 18.50 -6.72 -11.76
CA VAL A 338 17.80 -6.12 -12.89
C VAL A 338 16.45 -6.79 -13.10
N LEU A 339 15.38 -6.01 -13.10
CA LEU A 339 14.05 -6.44 -13.50
C LEU A 339 13.85 -6.21 -15.00
N SER A 340 13.40 -7.22 -15.74
CA SER A 340 12.94 -7.10 -17.13
C SER A 340 12.09 -8.30 -17.51
N TYR A 341 11.32 -8.21 -18.59
CA TYR A 341 10.51 -9.34 -19.09
C TYR A 341 11.07 -9.99 -20.36
N ARG A 342 11.86 -9.25 -21.15
CA ARG A 342 12.35 -9.70 -22.46
C ARG A 342 13.67 -10.43 -22.35
N GLU A 343 13.72 -11.69 -22.81
CA GLU A 343 14.99 -12.43 -22.88
C GLU A 343 16.00 -11.67 -23.75
N GLU A 344 15.56 -11.05 -24.85
CA GLU A 344 16.49 -10.33 -25.75
C GLU A 344 17.17 -9.15 -25.03
N CYS A 345 16.47 -8.49 -24.10
CA CYS A 345 17.05 -7.43 -23.28
C CYS A 345 18.14 -7.97 -22.36
N PHE A 346 17.91 -9.12 -21.72
CA PHE A 346 18.94 -9.74 -20.89
C PHE A 346 20.13 -10.27 -21.69
N GLU A 347 19.92 -10.75 -22.92
CA GLU A 347 21.00 -11.15 -23.82
C GLU A 347 21.94 -9.98 -24.13
N GLN A 348 21.39 -8.78 -24.31
CA GLN A 348 22.20 -7.58 -24.57
C GLN A 348 23.09 -7.17 -23.39
N ILE A 349 22.72 -7.48 -22.13
CA ILE A 349 23.59 -7.22 -20.97
C ILE A 349 24.94 -7.95 -21.13
N GLY A 350 24.98 -9.08 -21.84
CA GLY A 350 26.24 -9.76 -22.16
C GLY A 350 27.01 -10.24 -20.92
N LEU A 351 26.29 -10.48 -19.82
CA LEU A 351 26.75 -11.04 -18.56
C LEU A 351 25.89 -12.25 -18.19
N LYS A 352 26.51 -13.26 -17.59
CA LYS A 352 25.78 -14.44 -17.12
C LYS A 352 25.17 -14.14 -15.75
N PRO A 353 23.84 -14.26 -15.57
CA PRO A 353 23.21 -14.05 -14.27
C PRO A 353 23.58 -15.18 -13.30
N SER A 354 23.76 -14.82 -12.04
CA SER A 354 23.94 -15.75 -10.93
C SER A 354 22.60 -16.40 -10.54
N ILE A 355 21.52 -15.62 -10.53
CA ILE A 355 20.18 -16.07 -10.14
C ILE A 355 19.16 -15.50 -11.13
N LYS A 356 18.10 -16.26 -11.38
CA LYS A 356 16.90 -15.81 -12.12
C LYS A 356 15.67 -16.12 -11.28
N ILE A 357 14.92 -15.09 -10.90
CA ILE A 357 13.70 -15.22 -10.10
C ILE A 357 12.52 -14.75 -10.96
N PRO A 358 11.53 -15.61 -11.27
CA PRO A 358 10.32 -15.16 -11.93
C PRO A 358 9.48 -14.33 -10.95
N VAL A 359 9.05 -13.15 -11.38
CA VAL A 359 8.22 -12.22 -10.61
C VAL A 359 7.15 -11.62 -11.53
N PHE A 360 6.07 -11.08 -10.97
CA PHE A 360 5.01 -10.44 -11.75
C PHE A 360 4.95 -8.96 -11.46
N ASN A 361 5.00 -8.14 -12.51
CA ASN A 361 4.75 -6.71 -12.43
C ASN A 361 3.43 -6.40 -13.15
N GLY A 362 2.33 -6.32 -12.39
CA GLY A 362 0.98 -6.41 -12.97
C GLY A 362 0.78 -7.78 -13.62
N SER A 363 0.18 -7.83 -14.81
CA SER A 363 0.10 -9.03 -15.66
C SER A 363 1.42 -9.52 -16.24
N LEU A 364 2.44 -8.66 -16.29
CA LEU A 364 3.67 -8.98 -16.99
C LEU A 364 4.51 -9.98 -16.18
N GLU A 365 4.67 -11.19 -16.70
CA GLU A 365 5.65 -12.16 -16.20
C GLU A 365 7.05 -11.63 -16.52
N CYS A 366 7.73 -11.18 -15.47
CA CYS A 366 9.08 -10.63 -15.52
C CYS A 366 10.07 -11.61 -14.90
N GLU A 367 11.35 -11.37 -15.13
CA GLU A 367 12.43 -11.98 -14.36
C GLU A 367 13.23 -10.90 -13.63
N PHE A 368 13.57 -11.19 -12.37
CA PHE A 368 14.51 -10.43 -11.57
C PHE A 368 15.82 -11.21 -11.50
N ARG A 369 16.88 -10.66 -12.10
CA ARG A 369 18.16 -11.36 -12.29
C ARG A 369 19.28 -10.72 -11.47
N LYS A 370 20.01 -11.56 -10.73
CA LYS A 370 21.23 -11.18 -10.01
C LYS A 370 22.45 -11.29 -10.91
N TYR A 371 23.31 -10.28 -10.87
CA TYR A 371 24.62 -10.24 -11.49
C TYR A 371 25.66 -9.94 -10.42
N VAL A 372 26.74 -10.73 -10.38
CA VAL A 372 27.88 -10.52 -9.49
C VAL A 372 29.03 -10.08 -10.38
N MET A 373 29.55 -8.87 -10.14
CA MET A 373 30.61 -8.28 -10.93
C MET A 373 31.96 -8.52 -10.24
N PHE A 374 32.93 -9.05 -10.97
CA PHE A 374 34.28 -9.33 -10.48
C PHE A 374 35.30 -9.16 -11.61
N ASP A 375 36.55 -8.92 -11.24
CA ASP A 375 37.64 -8.79 -12.20
C ASP A 375 38.15 -10.16 -12.68
N GLY A 376 38.57 -10.23 -13.94
CA GLY A 376 39.14 -11.44 -14.52
C GLY A 376 38.11 -12.51 -14.95
N LYS A 377 38.55 -13.77 -15.04
CA LYS A 377 37.68 -14.87 -15.47
C LYS A 377 36.96 -15.49 -14.26
N MET A 378 35.72 -15.93 -14.49
CA MET A 378 34.89 -16.61 -13.47
C MET A 378 35.59 -17.79 -12.78
N LYS A 379 36.48 -18.50 -13.50
CA LYS A 379 37.25 -19.62 -12.93
C LYS A 379 38.24 -19.14 -11.87
N ASP A 380 38.91 -18.04 -12.15
CA ASP A 380 39.97 -17.47 -11.33
C ASP A 380 39.36 -16.83 -10.07
N PHE A 381 38.27 -16.06 -10.24
CA PHE A 381 37.46 -15.53 -9.13
C PHE A 381 36.99 -16.62 -8.16
N ARG A 382 36.54 -17.77 -8.68
CA ARG A 382 36.13 -18.90 -7.84
C ARG A 382 37.30 -19.56 -7.11
N SER A 383 38.47 -19.67 -7.73
CA SER A 383 39.66 -20.22 -7.07
C SER A 383 40.19 -19.32 -5.97
N GLU A 384 39.95 -18.01 -6.07
CA GLU A 384 40.29 -17.01 -5.05
C GLU A 384 39.24 -16.92 -3.93
N GLY A 385 38.22 -17.80 -3.93
CA GLY A 385 37.17 -17.85 -2.92
C GLY A 385 35.95 -16.96 -3.21
N GLY A 386 35.87 -16.35 -4.39
CA GLY A 386 34.77 -15.51 -4.82
C GLY A 386 33.42 -16.25 -4.87
N ILE A 387 32.42 -15.70 -4.18
CA ILE A 387 31.08 -16.29 -4.09
C ILE A 387 30.19 -15.72 -5.20
N VAL A 388 29.91 -16.56 -6.19
CA VAL A 388 28.99 -16.21 -7.29
C VAL A 388 27.54 -16.53 -6.91
N LYS A 389 27.37 -17.55 -6.08
CA LYS A 389 26.08 -18.06 -5.59
C LYS A 389 26.24 -18.56 -4.16
N THR A 390 25.38 -18.12 -3.27
CA THR A 390 25.35 -18.61 -1.88
C THR A 390 24.81 -20.04 -1.83
N ASP A 391 25.05 -20.76 -0.74
CA ASP A 391 24.56 -22.13 -0.59
C ASP A 391 23.04 -22.20 -0.47
N SER A 392 22.40 -21.15 0.07
CA SER A 392 20.94 -21.00 0.05
C SER A 392 20.42 -20.95 -1.39
N GLU A 393 21.00 -20.08 -2.22
CA GLU A 393 20.62 -19.92 -3.62
C GLU A 393 20.82 -21.21 -4.45
N LYS A 394 21.88 -21.97 -4.15
CA LYS A 394 22.10 -23.29 -4.78
C LYS A 394 21.00 -24.29 -4.41
N ARG A 395 20.58 -24.33 -3.14
CA ARG A 395 19.50 -25.21 -2.66
C ARG A 395 18.16 -24.87 -3.32
N GLU A 396 17.82 -23.58 -3.40
CA GLU A 396 16.57 -23.14 -4.04
C GLU A 396 16.51 -23.49 -5.53
N MET A 397 17.61 -23.29 -6.27
CA MET A 397 17.63 -23.65 -7.70
C MET A 397 17.54 -25.16 -7.93
N ALA A 398 18.11 -25.98 -7.05
CA ALA A 398 17.99 -27.42 -7.11
C ALA A 398 16.53 -27.87 -6.91
N GLN A 399 15.79 -27.20 -6.01
CA GLN A 399 14.36 -27.45 -5.81
C GLN A 399 13.53 -27.05 -7.04
N LYS A 400 13.77 -25.88 -7.64
CA LYS A 400 13.08 -25.43 -8.88
C LYS A 400 13.28 -26.38 -10.07
N HIS A 401 14.46 -26.99 -10.20
CA HIS A 401 14.71 -28.00 -11.25
C HIS A 401 13.88 -29.28 -11.10
N ARG A 402 13.44 -29.61 -9.87
CA ARG A 402 12.56 -30.75 -9.59
C ARG A 402 11.13 -30.52 -10.12
N PHE A 403 10.63 -29.28 -10.02
CA PHE A 403 9.29 -28.88 -10.49
C PHE A 403 9.21 -28.65 -12.01
N LYS A 404 10.33 -28.38 -12.69
CA LYS A 404 10.36 -28.10 -14.14
C LYS A 404 10.05 -29.33 -15.02
N LYS A 405 10.00 -30.54 -14.45
CA LYS A 405 9.66 -31.81 -15.14
C LYS A 405 8.16 -31.98 -15.45
N GLU A 406 7.27 -31.17 -14.86
CA GLU A 406 5.81 -31.22 -15.07
C GLU A 406 5.30 -30.04 -15.94
N ARG A 407 5.89 -29.89 -17.12
CA ARG A 407 5.78 -28.67 -17.94
C ARG A 407 4.47 -28.52 -18.71
N GLU A 408 3.71 -29.59 -18.90
CA GLU A 408 2.44 -29.58 -19.65
C GLU A 408 1.30 -28.84 -18.90
N PHE A 409 1.43 -28.65 -17.59
CA PHE A 409 0.42 -27.96 -16.77
C PHE A 409 0.45 -26.42 -16.93
N LYS A 410 1.59 -25.84 -17.34
CA LYS A 410 1.77 -24.37 -17.43
C LYS A 410 0.98 -23.70 -18.56
N LYS A 411 0.66 -24.43 -19.64
CA LYS A 411 0.05 -23.84 -20.85
C LYS A 411 -1.40 -23.39 -20.64
N ARG A 412 -2.16 -24.07 -19.77
CA ARG A 412 -3.54 -23.68 -19.43
C ARG A 412 -3.61 -22.48 -18.47
N ILE A 413 -2.58 -22.29 -17.65
CA ILE A 413 -2.53 -21.24 -16.61
C ILE A 413 -2.36 -19.83 -17.20
N THR A 414 -1.60 -19.70 -18.29
CA THR A 414 -1.36 -18.41 -18.96
C THR A 414 -2.60 -17.87 -19.68
N GLU A 415 -3.47 -18.74 -20.18
CA GLU A 415 -4.72 -18.33 -20.85
C GLU A 415 -5.80 -17.87 -19.85
N GLU A 416 -5.71 -18.27 -18.58
CA GLU A 416 -6.70 -17.93 -17.53
C GLU A 416 -6.36 -16.63 -16.77
N THR A 417 -5.08 -16.26 -16.70
CA THR A 417 -4.61 -15.03 -16.00
C THR A 417 -5.03 -13.73 -16.68
N GLU A 418 -5.36 -13.75 -17.98
CA GLU A 418 -5.91 -12.56 -18.67
C GLU A 418 -7.29 -12.16 -18.13
N ASN A 419 -8.06 -13.10 -17.54
CA ASN A 419 -9.38 -12.81 -16.99
C ASN A 419 -9.35 -12.21 -15.57
N GLU A 420 -8.23 -12.29 -14.84
CA GLU A 420 -8.09 -11.77 -13.48
C GLU A 420 -7.83 -10.25 -13.44
N GLU A 421 -7.30 -9.66 -14.52
CA GLU A 421 -6.95 -8.23 -14.57
C GLU A 421 -8.14 -7.28 -14.78
N ASP A 422 -9.30 -7.80 -15.14
CA ASP A 422 -10.50 -6.97 -15.33
C ASP A 422 -11.07 -6.40 -14.02
N ASP A 423 -10.55 -6.85 -12.86
CA ASP A 423 -11.01 -6.50 -11.51
C ASP A 423 -10.12 -5.47 -10.78
N ILE A 424 -9.05 -4.98 -11.43
CA ILE A 424 -8.22 -3.86 -10.93
C ILE A 424 -8.32 -2.67 -11.90
N ARG A 425 -9.55 -2.21 -12.19
CA ARG A 425 -9.69 -0.98 -12.99
C ARG A 425 -9.51 0.28 -12.14
N SER A 426 -8.67 1.14 -12.69
CA SER A 426 -8.29 2.48 -12.25
C SER A 426 -9.46 3.37 -11.84
N PHE A 427 -9.52 3.75 -10.56
CA PHE A 427 -10.25 4.93 -10.12
C PHE A 427 -9.35 6.16 -10.25
N LYS A 428 -9.70 7.08 -11.16
CA LYS A 428 -9.20 8.47 -11.14
C LYS A 428 -10.13 9.28 -10.25
N PHE A 429 -9.61 9.84 -9.16
CA PHE A 429 -10.33 10.84 -8.36
C PHE A 429 -9.50 12.11 -8.15
N HIS A 430 -10.23 13.23 -8.12
CA HIS A 430 -9.71 14.59 -8.07
C HIS A 430 -9.16 14.95 -6.68
N THR A 431 -8.07 15.70 -6.70
CA THR A 431 -7.32 16.18 -5.55
C THR A 431 -8.09 17.26 -4.79
N ASN A 432 -8.41 17.02 -3.50
CA ASN A 432 -8.83 18.08 -2.58
C ASN A 432 -7.62 18.56 -1.76
N ARG A 433 -7.49 19.90 -1.70
CA ARG A 433 -6.31 20.65 -1.24
C ARG A 433 -6.02 20.53 0.26
N PHE A 434 -4.72 20.60 0.53
CA PHE A 434 -3.93 20.42 1.75
C PHE A 434 -4.07 21.46 2.89
N ALA A 435 -5.14 22.26 2.98
CA ALA A 435 -5.20 23.34 3.98
C ALA A 435 -5.55 22.89 5.42
N ASP A 436 -6.06 21.67 5.61
CA ASP A 436 -6.52 21.19 6.93
C ASP A 436 -5.49 20.35 7.70
N PHE A 437 -4.32 20.07 7.12
CA PHE A 437 -3.38 19.07 7.63
C PHE A 437 -2.39 19.56 8.71
N GLU A 438 -2.08 20.86 8.78
CA GLU A 438 -1.19 21.38 9.82
C GLU A 438 -1.87 21.46 11.20
N LYS A 439 -3.20 21.57 11.24
CA LYS A 439 -3.94 21.79 12.48
C LYS A 439 -4.04 20.54 13.36
N ASN A 440 -4.19 19.36 12.74
CA ASN A 440 -4.31 18.09 13.48
C ASN A 440 -3.01 17.66 14.17
N ARG A 441 -1.84 18.09 13.69
CA ARG A 441 -0.54 17.69 14.27
C ARG A 441 -0.22 18.45 15.56
N GLU A 442 -0.75 19.66 15.74
CA GLU A 442 -0.60 20.43 16.98
C GLU A 442 -1.66 20.09 18.03
N ASP A 443 -2.89 19.78 17.61
CA ASP A 443 -4.01 19.51 18.52
C ASP A 443 -3.88 18.15 19.25
N ILE A 444 -3.19 17.17 18.65
CA ILE A 444 -2.92 15.86 19.29
C ILE A 444 -1.79 15.95 20.33
N ARG A 445 -0.83 16.87 20.16
CA ARG A 445 0.29 17.07 21.10
C ARG A 445 -0.08 17.86 22.36
N ARG A 446 -1.17 18.63 22.33
CA ARG A 446 -1.68 19.37 23.48
C ARG A 446 -3.01 18.76 23.88
N GLY A 447 -2.97 17.75 24.76
CA GLY A 447 -4.16 17.08 25.31
C GLY A 447 -5.14 18.04 25.99
N ASN A 448 -5.98 18.71 25.20
CA ASN A 448 -6.94 19.69 25.69
C ASN A 448 -8.32 19.38 25.11
N LYS A 449 -9.17 18.78 25.94
CA LYS A 449 -10.62 18.66 25.68
C LYS A 449 -11.25 20.05 25.76
N THR A 450 -11.63 20.63 24.63
CA THR A 450 -12.59 21.75 24.61
C THR A 450 -13.84 21.40 23.82
N ARG A 451 -14.97 21.33 24.56
CA ARG A 451 -16.34 21.34 24.04
C ARG A 451 -16.58 22.63 23.26
N SER A 452 -17.13 22.54 22.05
CA SER A 452 -17.71 23.68 21.35
C SER A 452 -19.07 23.32 20.78
N ALA A 453 -20.08 24.05 21.25
CA ALA A 453 -21.49 23.97 20.90
C ALA A 453 -21.74 24.47 19.47
N GLY A 454 -22.77 23.89 18.84
CA GLY A 454 -23.20 24.23 17.48
C GLY A 454 -23.84 25.61 17.36
N ARG A 455 -23.72 26.18 16.16
CA ARG A 455 -24.64 27.20 15.64
C ARG A 455 -24.91 26.92 14.16
N ARG A 456 -26.19 26.65 13.88
CA ARG A 456 -26.82 26.74 12.55
C ARG A 456 -27.05 28.21 12.21
N ASN A 457 -26.92 28.55 10.93
CA ASN A 457 -27.60 29.57 10.13
C ASN A 457 -27.34 29.15 8.67
N ASP A 458 -28.32 28.68 7.90
CA ASP A 458 -29.33 29.46 7.14
C ASP A 458 -28.74 30.71 6.46
N ASP A 459 -28.55 30.64 5.14
CA ASP A 459 -29.38 31.39 4.18
C ASP A 459 -28.92 31.20 2.71
N ASN A 460 -29.87 30.72 1.90
CA ASN A 460 -30.38 31.28 0.64
C ASN A 460 -29.49 31.60 -0.59
N ASP A 461 -29.84 30.84 -1.64
CA ASP A 461 -30.38 31.29 -2.94
C ASP A 461 -29.51 31.66 -4.16
N ASP A 462 -29.90 30.95 -5.24
CA ASP A 462 -30.19 31.44 -6.60
C ASP A 462 -29.05 31.62 -7.63
N ARG A 463 -29.06 30.81 -8.70
CA ARG A 463 -29.76 31.15 -9.98
C ARG A 463 -29.51 30.16 -11.15
N ARG A 464 -30.65 29.81 -11.77
CA ARG A 464 -30.96 29.72 -13.23
C ARG A 464 -30.54 28.51 -14.08
N SER A 465 -31.57 27.74 -14.49
CA SER A 465 -32.07 27.55 -15.88
C SER A 465 -32.90 26.25 -15.89
N GLY A 466 -34.18 26.11 -16.27
CA GLY A 466 -35.12 26.93 -17.03
C GLY A 466 -35.74 26.08 -18.16
N LYS A 467 -36.95 25.51 -17.97
CA LYS A 467 -37.95 25.25 -19.05
C LYS A 467 -39.33 24.72 -18.56
N SER A 468 -40.33 25.60 -18.74
CA SER A 468 -41.73 25.44 -19.20
C SER A 468 -42.79 24.55 -18.49
N PHE A 469 -43.67 25.26 -17.75
CA PHE A 469 -45.16 25.31 -17.70
C PHE A 469 -46.10 24.25 -18.34
N LYS A 470 -47.05 23.80 -17.51
CA LYS A 470 -48.55 23.83 -17.62
C LYS A 470 -49.07 23.22 -16.30
N GLY A 471 -50.05 23.68 -15.54
CA GLY A 471 -51.15 24.65 -15.63
C GLY A 471 -52.22 24.14 -14.64
N GLY A 472 -52.93 25.00 -13.90
CA GLY A 472 -54.07 24.57 -13.08
C GLY A 472 -54.31 25.39 -11.82
N ASP A 473 -55.30 26.27 -11.91
CA ASP A 473 -55.87 27.12 -10.88
C ASP A 473 -56.29 26.41 -9.58
N ARG A 474 -56.22 27.13 -8.46
CA ARG A 474 -57.34 27.31 -7.51
C ARG A 474 -56.96 28.28 -6.38
N ASP A 475 -57.59 29.45 -6.42
CA ASP A 475 -57.75 30.37 -5.30
C ASP A 475 -58.52 29.72 -4.14
N PHE A 476 -58.13 29.99 -2.88
CA PHE A 476 -59.08 30.23 -1.80
C PHE A 476 -58.47 31.10 -0.69
N LYS A 477 -59.22 32.15 -0.32
CA LYS A 477 -58.95 33.19 0.70
C LYS A 477 -59.22 32.71 2.14
N ARG A 478 -58.75 33.55 3.08
CA ARG A 478 -59.05 33.75 4.53
C ARG A 478 -58.09 33.01 5.48
N GLY A 479 -57.61 33.62 6.55
CA GLY A 479 -57.89 34.91 7.18
C GLY A 479 -56.97 35.07 8.41
N GLY A 480 -56.65 36.30 8.77
CA GLY A 480 -55.72 36.59 9.86
C GLY A 480 -56.33 36.47 11.27
N LYS A 481 -55.44 36.53 12.27
CA LYS A 481 -55.61 37.33 13.50
C LYS A 481 -54.32 37.35 14.33
N ASP A 482 -53.89 38.57 14.60
CA ASP A 482 -52.90 38.97 15.59
C ASP A 482 -53.32 38.62 17.03
N PHE A 483 -52.33 38.46 17.94
CA PHE A 483 -52.42 39.00 19.29
C PHE A 483 -51.04 39.42 19.83
N LYS A 484 -50.95 40.69 20.24
CA LYS A 484 -49.86 41.35 20.97
C LYS A 484 -50.02 41.19 22.49
N ARG A 485 -48.90 41.18 23.21
CA ARG A 485 -48.59 41.92 24.48
C ARG A 485 -47.23 41.37 24.98
N GLY A 486 -46.20 42.12 25.36
CA GLY A 486 -46.10 43.49 25.85
C GLY A 486 -45.53 43.46 27.28
N GLY A 487 -44.51 44.27 27.58
CA GLY A 487 -44.18 44.66 28.96
C GLY A 487 -42.69 44.64 29.35
N ASP A 488 -42.10 45.83 29.34
CA ASP A 488 -40.81 46.24 29.92
C ASP A 488 -40.65 45.92 31.43
N PHE A 489 -39.41 45.91 31.94
CA PHE A 489 -39.02 46.75 33.10
C PHE A 489 -37.50 46.90 33.25
N LYS A 490 -37.09 48.12 33.65
CA LYS A 490 -35.73 48.67 33.76
C LYS A 490 -35.02 48.33 35.10
N ARG A 491 -33.68 48.50 35.09
CA ARG A 491 -32.88 49.51 35.85
C ARG A 491 -31.83 48.99 36.85
N GLY A 492 -30.61 49.55 36.71
CA GLY A 492 -29.65 49.86 37.80
C GLY A 492 -28.54 48.83 38.00
N GLY A 493 -27.26 49.16 38.16
CA GLY A 493 -26.58 50.45 38.32
C GLY A 493 -25.05 50.27 38.32
N ASP A 494 -24.36 51.39 38.12
CA ASP A 494 -22.90 51.57 38.10
C ASP A 494 -22.19 51.17 39.40
N PHE A 495 -20.92 50.74 39.33
CA PHE A 495 -19.86 51.26 40.20
C PHE A 495 -18.46 51.19 39.57
N LYS A 496 -17.66 52.21 39.89
CA LYS A 496 -16.45 52.72 39.24
C LYS A 496 -15.13 52.09 39.71
N ARG A 497 -14.14 52.19 38.79
CA ARG A 497 -12.73 52.61 38.94
C ARG A 497 -11.72 51.74 39.72
N GLY A 498 -10.59 51.50 39.05
CA GLY A 498 -9.29 51.34 39.66
C GLY A 498 -8.21 50.98 38.64
N GLY A 499 -7.69 51.98 37.91
CA GLY A 499 -6.54 51.81 37.02
C GLY A 499 -5.20 51.94 37.76
N LYS A 500 -4.15 51.34 37.19
CA LYS A 500 -2.78 51.87 37.26
C LYS A 500 -1.94 51.28 36.12
N ASP A 501 -1.61 52.15 35.18
CA ASP A 501 -0.52 52.00 34.22
C ASP A 501 0.85 52.02 34.92
N PHE A 502 1.82 51.27 34.37
CA PHE A 502 3.22 51.72 34.35
C PHE A 502 3.84 51.49 32.97
N LYS A 503 4.52 52.54 32.51
CA LYS A 503 5.09 52.78 31.18
C LYS A 503 6.48 52.15 31.01
N ARG A 504 6.74 51.75 29.76
CA ARG A 504 7.92 51.97 28.88
C ARG A 504 9.35 52.04 29.46
N GLY A 505 10.24 51.33 28.76
CA GLY A 505 11.64 51.72 28.47
C GLY A 505 12.56 50.50 28.46
N GLY A 506 13.42 50.22 27.48
CA GLY A 506 13.81 50.93 26.29
C GLY A 506 14.67 50.06 25.36
N LYS A 507 14.84 50.51 24.12
CA LYS A 507 15.84 50.05 23.15
C LYS A 507 17.24 50.49 23.59
N ARG A 508 18.24 49.62 23.48
CA ARG A 508 19.62 49.93 23.02
C ARG A 508 20.19 48.70 22.33
N GLY A 509 20.71 48.86 21.11
CA GLY A 509 21.65 47.93 20.49
C GLY A 509 23.09 48.39 20.74
N PHE A 510 24.06 47.53 20.44
CA PHE A 510 25.27 47.82 19.64
C PHE A 510 26.18 46.57 19.55
N ASP A 511 26.49 46.24 18.30
CA ASP A 511 27.65 45.61 17.65
C ASP A 511 28.84 44.96 18.39
N ASN A 512 29.29 43.86 17.76
CA ASN A 512 30.64 43.45 17.34
C ASN A 512 31.72 42.84 18.28
N PHE A 513 32.55 42.04 17.59
CA PHE A 513 33.81 41.32 17.93
C PHE A 513 33.61 39.95 18.59
N GLY A 514 34.31 38.88 18.21
CA GLY A 514 35.47 38.67 17.35
C GLY A 514 35.99 37.23 17.57
N ASP A 515 36.84 36.77 16.67
CA ASP A 515 37.38 35.41 16.50
C ASP A 515 38.27 34.83 17.63
N GLU A 516 38.63 33.55 17.43
CA GLU A 516 39.75 32.74 17.98
C GLU A 516 39.55 32.21 19.42
N ASP A 517 39.56 30.90 19.68
CA ASP A 517 40.61 29.88 19.45
C ASP A 517 40.05 28.45 19.23
#